data_AF-A0A1Q3TDF7-F1
#
_entry.id   AF-A0A1Q3TDF7-F1
#
_cell.length_a   1.000
_cell.length_b   1.000
_cell.length_c   1.000
_cell.angle_alpha   90.00
_cell.angle_beta   90.00
_cell.angle_gamma   90.00
#
_symmetry.space_group_name_H-M   'P 1'
#
loop_
_entity.id
_entity.type
_entity.pdbx_description
1 polymer ?
#
loop_
_entity_poly.entity_id
_entity_poly.type
_entity_poly.pdbx_seq_one_letter_code
_entity_poly.pdbx_strand_id
1 'polypeptide(L)'
;MKTPPVQAVQQNLFELPPAHYTNKAKGQRKEKDNFAFDIMDALTAPVLTSSQQWADTLPKRLLGIVPLARLKMLLMKEEKASYEECVLYIYTRSLEAPMNTDWVDIYTHISCKVLEDWFNEDHWKETKAPKQLNEWLQSKLTGLQRHIYSKRRELVKHKIAGKK
;
A
#
# COMPACT_ATOMS: atom_id res chain seq x y z
N MET A 1 17.00 11.06 -32.01
CA MET A 1 15.80 10.50 -31.37
C MET A 1 15.62 11.21 -30.04
N LYS A 2 14.52 11.95 -29.83
CA LYS A 2 14.27 12.70 -28.59
C LYS A 2 13.58 11.75 -27.61
N THR A 3 14.29 11.34 -26.57
CA THR A 3 13.70 10.63 -25.42
C THR A 3 12.72 11.57 -24.71
N PRO A 4 11.48 11.13 -24.41
CA PRO A 4 10.56 11.94 -23.62
C PRO A 4 11.12 12.13 -22.20
N PRO A 5 10.82 13.24 -21.52
CA PRO A 5 11.32 13.49 -20.18
C PRO A 5 10.70 12.47 -19.21
N VAL A 6 11.55 11.64 -18.62
CA VAL A 6 11.18 10.75 -17.52
C VAL A 6 11.02 11.63 -16.29
N GLN A 7 9.78 12.01 -15.97
CA GLN A 7 9.47 12.53 -14.64
C GLN A 7 9.46 11.35 -13.67
N ALA A 8 10.65 11.00 -13.17
CA ALA A 8 10.79 10.22 -11.96
C ALA A 8 10.33 11.12 -10.81
N VAL A 9 9.07 11.00 -10.40
CA VAL A 9 8.64 11.57 -9.12
C VAL A 9 9.17 10.63 -8.04
N GLN A 10 10.43 10.83 -7.66
CA GLN A 10 11.01 10.22 -6.47
C GLN A 10 10.28 10.82 -5.27
N GLN A 11 9.28 10.09 -4.75
CA GLN A 11 8.66 10.47 -3.49
C GLN A 11 9.53 9.89 -2.37
N ASN A 12 10.26 10.76 -1.68
CA ASN A 12 10.92 10.40 -0.43
C ASN A 12 9.85 9.87 0.53
N LEU A 13 9.80 8.55 0.75
CA LEU A 13 8.90 7.89 1.70
C LEU A 13 9.01 8.48 3.13
N PHE A 14 10.16 9.07 3.45
CA PHE A 14 10.46 9.70 4.73
C PHE A 14 9.91 11.13 4.85
N GLU A 15 9.46 11.72 3.74
CA GLU A 15 8.85 13.04 3.65
C GLU A 15 7.46 12.89 3.03
N LEU A 16 6.58 12.14 3.70
CA LEU A 16 5.17 12.13 3.33
C LEU A 16 4.62 13.55 3.54
N PRO A 17 4.00 14.19 2.52
CA PRO A 17 3.38 15.49 2.72
C PRO A 17 2.32 15.41 3.83
N PRO A 18 2.20 16.43 4.69
CA PRO A 18 1.22 16.44 5.75
C PRO A 18 -0.19 16.25 5.17
N ALA A 19 -0.99 15.42 5.84
CA ALA A 19 -2.34 15.08 5.38
C ALA A 19 -3.24 16.32 5.38
N HIS A 20 -3.42 16.96 4.23
CA HIS A 20 -4.44 18.00 4.06
C HIS A 20 -5.81 17.36 3.92
N TYR A 21 -6.64 17.58 4.95
CA TYR A 21 -8.01 17.09 5.03
C TYR A 21 -8.96 18.04 4.27
N THR A 22 -9.80 17.48 3.41
CA THR A 22 -11.03 18.17 2.97
C THR A 22 -12.21 17.24 3.20
N ASN A 23 -12.99 17.49 4.24
CA ASN A 23 -14.29 16.86 4.43
C ASN A 23 -15.26 17.43 3.39
N LYS A 24 -15.57 16.65 2.35
CA LYS A 24 -16.74 16.90 1.51
C LYS A 24 -17.68 15.73 1.63
N ALA A 25 -18.72 15.89 2.45
CA ALA A 25 -19.86 14.99 2.48
C ALA A 25 -20.53 14.97 1.09
N LYS A 26 -20.78 13.78 0.54
CA LYS A 26 -21.51 13.60 -0.73
C LYS A 26 -22.68 12.62 -0.54
N GLY A 27 -23.81 13.04 -1.10
CA GLY A 27 -25.15 12.48 -0.86
C GLY A 27 -25.42 11.09 -1.44
N GLN A 28 -26.47 10.49 -0.90
CA GLN A 28 -26.83 9.07 -0.87
C GLN A 28 -27.33 8.45 -2.20
N ARG A 29 -27.13 9.09 -3.36
CA ARG A 29 -27.66 8.59 -4.66
C ARG A 29 -26.64 7.82 -5.52
N LYS A 30 -25.42 7.57 -5.02
CA LYS A 30 -24.26 6.97 -5.73
C LYS A 30 -23.77 5.61 -5.20
N GLU A 31 -24.47 4.99 -4.24
CA GLU A 31 -23.92 3.85 -3.48
C GLU A 31 -23.72 2.56 -4.30
N LYS A 32 -24.65 2.20 -5.20
CA LYS A 32 -24.57 0.92 -5.93
C LYS A 32 -23.47 0.88 -6.99
N ASP A 33 -23.29 1.97 -7.75
CA ASP A 33 -22.21 2.08 -8.74
C ASP A 33 -20.83 2.18 -8.08
N ASN A 34 -20.76 2.78 -6.89
CA ASN A 34 -19.53 2.84 -6.10
C ASN A 34 -19.11 1.43 -5.63
N PHE A 35 -20.05 0.59 -5.19
CA PHE A 35 -19.72 -0.74 -4.67
C PHE A 35 -19.11 -1.67 -5.73
N ALA A 36 -19.71 -1.74 -6.92
CA ALA A 36 -19.16 -2.54 -8.02
C ALA A 36 -17.78 -2.02 -8.46
N PHE A 37 -17.61 -0.70 -8.49
CA PHE A 37 -16.31 -0.07 -8.73
C PHE A 37 -15.28 -0.43 -7.66
N ASP A 38 -15.66 -0.38 -6.38
CA ASP A 38 -14.76 -0.66 -5.26
C ASP A 38 -14.30 -2.12 -5.25
N ILE A 39 -15.17 -3.06 -5.62
CA ILE A 39 -14.80 -4.48 -5.80
C ILE A 39 -13.83 -4.63 -6.98
N MET A 40 -14.15 -4.03 -8.14
CA MET A 40 -13.29 -4.11 -9.32
C MET A 40 -11.91 -3.50 -9.04
N ASP A 41 -11.88 -2.38 -8.32
CA ASP A 41 -10.68 -1.70 -7.84
C ASP A 41 -9.87 -2.59 -6.88
N ALA A 42 -10.52 -3.25 -5.91
CA ALA A 42 -9.85 -4.18 -5.01
C ALA A 42 -9.19 -5.36 -5.76
N LEU A 43 -9.87 -5.90 -6.77
CA LEU A 43 -9.42 -7.09 -7.51
C LEU A 43 -8.38 -6.80 -8.59
N THR A 44 -8.48 -5.66 -9.28
CA THR A 44 -7.75 -5.42 -10.53
C THR A 44 -6.78 -4.25 -10.50
N ALA A 45 -6.82 -3.42 -9.44
CA ALA A 45 -5.88 -2.31 -9.34
C ALA A 45 -4.43 -2.83 -9.29
N PRO A 46 -3.48 -2.13 -9.92
CA PRO A 46 -2.07 -2.50 -9.82
C PRO A 46 -1.60 -2.44 -8.37
N VAL A 47 -0.62 -3.28 -8.01
CA VAL A 47 0.12 -3.13 -6.76
C VAL A 47 1.12 -1.99 -6.92
N LEU A 48 1.13 -1.06 -5.97
CA LEU A 48 2.09 0.04 -5.97
C LEU A 48 3.42 -0.40 -5.39
N THR A 49 4.51 -0.02 -6.05
CA THR A 49 5.87 -0.20 -5.55
C THR A 49 6.51 1.16 -5.31
N SER A 50 7.46 1.24 -4.38
CA SER A 50 8.29 2.43 -4.21
C SER A 50 9.26 2.59 -5.38
N SER A 51 9.71 1.46 -5.94
CA SER A 51 10.61 1.40 -7.08
C SER A 51 10.01 0.59 -8.20
N GLN A 52 9.97 1.15 -9.40
CA GLN A 52 9.55 0.41 -10.60
C GLN A 52 10.64 -0.58 -11.05
N GLN A 53 11.90 -0.33 -10.72
CA GLN A 53 13.03 -1.17 -11.12
C GLN A 53 13.02 -2.54 -10.44
N TRP A 54 12.43 -2.61 -9.23
CA TRP A 54 12.32 -3.84 -8.43
C TRP A 54 10.92 -4.46 -8.47
N ALA A 55 10.07 -4.05 -9.40
CA ALA A 55 8.69 -4.55 -9.46
C ALA A 55 8.61 -6.02 -9.90
N ASP A 56 9.59 -6.50 -10.65
CA ASP A 56 9.71 -7.89 -11.13
C ASP A 56 10.23 -8.86 -10.05
N THR A 57 10.89 -8.34 -9.01
CA THR A 57 11.40 -9.14 -7.88
C THR A 57 10.38 -9.41 -6.79
N LEU A 58 9.16 -8.86 -6.91
CA LEU A 58 8.11 -9.02 -5.91
C LEU A 58 7.78 -10.50 -5.64
N PRO A 59 7.68 -10.92 -4.37
CA PRO A 59 7.34 -12.31 -4.03
C PRO A 59 5.95 -12.69 -4.56
N LYS A 60 5.91 -13.66 -5.49
CA LYS A 60 4.65 -14.12 -6.14
C LYS A 60 3.60 -14.61 -5.14
N ARG A 61 4.04 -15.29 -4.07
CA ARG A 61 3.18 -15.78 -3.00
C ARG A 61 2.43 -14.64 -2.30
N LEU A 62 3.13 -13.54 -2.03
CA LEU A 62 2.54 -12.36 -1.39
C LEU A 62 1.67 -11.57 -2.37
N LEU A 63 2.08 -11.47 -3.64
CA LEU A 63 1.24 -10.86 -4.68
C LEU A 63 -0.12 -11.55 -4.83
N GLY A 64 -0.15 -12.89 -4.73
CA GLY A 64 -1.38 -13.66 -4.88
C GLY A 64 -2.46 -13.37 -3.83
N ILE A 65 -2.08 -12.89 -2.64
CA ILE A 65 -3.03 -12.60 -1.55
C ILE A 65 -3.53 -11.15 -1.54
N VAL A 66 -2.88 -10.23 -2.26
CA VAL A 66 -3.24 -8.79 -2.27
C VAL A 66 -4.70 -8.55 -2.64
N PRO A 67 -5.30 -9.18 -3.67
CA PRO A 67 -6.71 -8.97 -4.00
C PRO A 67 -7.64 -9.32 -2.83
N LEU A 68 -7.36 -10.42 -2.12
CA LEU A 68 -8.16 -10.85 -0.97
C LEU A 68 -7.96 -9.90 0.22
N ALA A 69 -6.73 -9.44 0.46
CA ALA A 69 -6.44 -8.46 1.49
C ALA A 69 -7.18 -7.14 1.25
N ARG A 70 -7.22 -6.65 0.00
CA ARG A 70 -8.00 -5.45 -0.37
C ARG A 70 -9.51 -5.65 -0.19
N LEU A 71 -10.03 -6.83 -0.53
CA LEU A 71 -11.43 -7.16 -0.26
C LEU A 71 -11.74 -7.15 1.24
N LYS A 72 -10.85 -7.68 2.08
CA LYS A 72 -10.97 -7.60 3.55
C LYS A 72 -11.05 -6.13 4.00
N MET A 73 -10.18 -5.25 3.51
CA MET A 73 -10.22 -3.81 3.83
C MET A 73 -11.54 -3.16 3.40
N LEU A 74 -12.04 -3.52 2.21
CA LEU A 74 -13.32 -3.02 1.68
C LEU A 74 -14.50 -3.47 2.56
N LEU A 75 -14.53 -4.75 2.96
CA LEU A 75 -15.57 -5.30 3.83
C LEU A 75 -15.54 -4.66 5.22
N MET A 76 -14.35 -4.35 5.74
CA MET A 76 -14.16 -3.60 6.98
C MET A 76 -14.45 -2.09 6.84
N LYS A 77 -14.79 -1.62 5.63
CA LYS A 77 -15.01 -0.20 5.29
C LYS A 77 -13.82 0.69 5.65
N GLU A 78 -12.60 0.15 5.54
CA GLU A 78 -11.37 0.89 5.82
C GLU A 78 -10.78 1.47 4.53
N GLU A 79 -10.75 2.80 4.41
CA GLU A 79 -10.16 3.51 3.27
C GLU A 79 -8.63 3.67 3.40
N LYS A 80 -7.93 2.56 3.58
CA LYS A 80 -6.46 2.53 3.69
C LYS A 80 -5.92 1.24 3.06
N ALA A 81 -4.65 1.24 2.67
CA ALA A 81 -4.03 0.06 2.08
C ALA A 81 -3.85 -1.06 3.11
N SER A 82 -3.85 -2.28 2.61
CA SER A 82 -3.63 -3.48 3.41
C SER A 82 -2.15 -3.61 3.85
N TYR A 83 -1.85 -4.42 4.87
CA TYR A 83 -0.45 -4.59 5.30
C TYR A 83 0.40 -5.28 4.24
N GLU A 84 -0.20 -6.19 3.48
CA GLU A 84 0.38 -6.91 2.36
C GLU A 84 0.89 -5.94 1.29
N GLU A 85 0.10 -4.91 0.97
CA GLU A 85 0.52 -3.84 0.07
C GLU A 85 1.66 -3.00 0.66
N CYS A 86 1.63 -2.70 1.97
CA CYS A 86 2.72 -2.00 2.62
C CYS A 86 4.01 -2.82 2.64
N VAL A 87 3.95 -4.14 2.87
CA VAL A 87 5.12 -5.03 2.80
C VAL A 87 5.73 -4.98 1.40
N LEU A 88 4.93 -5.12 0.34
CA LEU A 88 5.43 -5.09 -1.04
C LEU A 88 6.03 -3.72 -1.40
N TYR A 89 5.37 -2.64 -0.97
CA TYR A 89 5.86 -1.29 -1.20
C TYR A 89 7.22 -1.07 -0.53
N ILE A 90 7.34 -1.36 0.77
CA ILE A 90 8.56 -1.19 1.54
C ILE A 90 9.66 -2.15 1.07
N TYR A 91 9.31 -3.39 0.69
CA TYR A 91 10.26 -4.36 0.13
C TYR A 91 11.03 -3.77 -1.05
N THR A 92 10.33 -3.20 -2.05
CA THR A 92 11.01 -2.58 -3.20
C THR A 92 11.86 -1.38 -2.81
N ARG A 93 11.49 -0.63 -1.77
CA ARG A 93 12.30 0.48 -1.25
C ARG A 93 13.57 -0.02 -0.55
N SER A 94 13.49 -1.14 0.18
CA SER A 94 14.62 -1.72 0.90
C SER A 94 15.75 -2.19 -0.02
N LEU A 95 15.41 -2.52 -1.27
CA LEU A 95 16.38 -2.92 -2.29
C LEU A 95 17.13 -1.73 -2.92
N GLU A 96 16.58 -0.52 -2.86
CA GLU A 96 17.22 0.68 -3.42
C GLU A 96 18.24 1.29 -2.47
N ALA A 97 17.91 1.37 -1.18
CA ALA A 97 18.80 1.95 -0.17
C ALA A 97 18.40 1.51 1.24
N PRO A 98 19.35 1.54 2.20
CA PRO A 98 19.07 1.24 3.60
C PRO A 98 17.93 2.08 4.16
N MET A 99 17.15 1.48 5.06
CA MET A 99 16.06 2.13 5.80
C MET A 99 16.53 2.51 7.20
N ASN A 100 15.93 3.54 7.79
CA ASN A 100 16.15 3.85 9.20
C ASN A 100 15.42 2.84 10.11
N THR A 101 15.76 2.85 11.40
CA THR A 101 15.21 1.92 12.39
C THR A 101 13.68 1.92 12.44
N ASP A 102 13.04 3.10 12.41
CA ASP A 102 11.58 3.22 12.41
C ASP A 102 10.92 2.40 11.30
N TRP A 103 11.43 2.50 10.07
CA TRP A 103 10.86 1.77 8.94
C TRP A 103 11.27 0.30 8.92
N VAL A 104 12.43 -0.07 9.48
CA VAL A 104 12.80 -1.47 9.70
C VAL A 104 11.86 -2.14 10.71
N ASP A 105 11.56 -1.47 11.82
CA ASP A 105 10.63 -1.93 12.85
C ASP A 105 9.22 -2.08 12.29
N ILE A 106 8.74 -1.09 11.54
CA ILE A 106 7.44 -1.16 10.84
C ILE A 106 7.44 -2.35 9.87
N TYR A 107 8.45 -2.45 8.99
CA TYR A 107 8.52 -3.47 7.95
C TYR A 107 8.53 -4.88 8.52
N THR A 108 9.36 -5.14 9.53
CA THR A 108 9.48 -6.46 10.16
C THR A 108 8.21 -6.82 10.93
N HIS A 109 7.61 -5.86 11.64
CA HIS A 109 6.32 -6.05 12.33
C HIS A 109 5.21 -6.46 11.36
N ILE A 110 4.97 -5.68 10.31
CA ILE A 110 3.88 -5.98 9.37
C ILE A 110 4.17 -7.24 8.55
N SER A 111 5.44 -7.54 8.25
CA SER A 111 5.81 -8.77 7.54
C SER A 111 5.54 -10.00 8.39
N CYS A 112 5.95 -10.01 9.66
CA CYS A 112 5.66 -11.12 10.57
C CYS A 112 4.15 -11.34 10.71
N LYS A 113 3.38 -10.25 10.88
CA LYS A 113 1.92 -10.32 10.97
C LYS A 113 1.27 -10.89 9.71
N VAL A 114 1.71 -10.47 8.52
CA VAL A 114 1.19 -10.99 7.25
C VAL A 114 1.53 -12.48 7.09
N LEU A 115 2.74 -12.89 7.47
CA LEU A 115 3.16 -14.28 7.41
C LEU A 115 2.35 -15.17 8.38
N GLU A 116 2.12 -14.68 9.59
CA GLU A 116 1.27 -15.34 10.58
C GLU A 116 -0.18 -15.46 10.09
N ASP A 117 -0.79 -14.35 9.66
CA ASP A 117 -2.21 -14.27 9.28
C ASP A 117 -2.56 -15.12 8.04
N TRP A 118 -1.68 -15.18 7.02
CA TRP A 118 -1.99 -15.83 5.74
C TRP A 118 -1.34 -17.19 5.55
N PHE A 119 -0.23 -17.43 6.23
CA PHE A 119 0.60 -18.61 5.99
C PHE A 119 0.82 -19.44 7.23
N ASN A 120 0.34 -18.99 8.40
CA ASN A 120 0.54 -19.67 9.68
C ASN A 120 2.04 -19.90 9.98
N GLU A 121 2.86 -18.91 9.62
CA GLU A 121 4.31 -18.91 9.80
C GLU A 121 4.71 -17.88 10.86
N ASP A 122 5.27 -18.34 11.99
CA ASP A 122 5.82 -17.48 13.04
C ASP A 122 7.30 -17.20 12.77
N HIS A 123 7.64 -15.92 12.54
CA HIS A 123 9.00 -15.43 12.35
C HIS A 123 9.39 -14.32 13.34
N TRP A 124 8.60 -14.13 14.42
CA TRP A 124 8.78 -13.01 15.34
C TRP A 124 10.12 -13.08 16.09
N LYS A 125 10.62 -14.28 16.40
CA LYS A 125 11.87 -14.48 17.15
C LYS A 125 13.10 -14.29 16.26
N GLU A 126 13.05 -14.81 15.04
CA GLU A 126 14.12 -14.80 14.05
C GLU A 126 14.41 -13.37 13.59
N THR A 127 13.35 -12.60 13.34
CA THR A 127 13.45 -11.22 12.87
C THR A 127 13.71 -10.21 13.99
N LYS A 128 13.50 -10.60 15.26
CA LYS A 128 13.49 -9.70 16.42
C LYS A 128 12.53 -8.52 16.23
N ALA A 129 11.45 -8.73 15.48
CA ALA A 129 10.48 -7.69 15.17
C ALA A 129 9.74 -7.24 16.43
N PRO A 130 9.42 -5.94 16.57
CA PRO A 130 8.59 -5.47 17.66
C PRO A 130 7.17 -6.02 17.51
N LYS A 131 6.65 -6.73 18.52
CA LYS A 131 5.28 -7.29 18.49
C LYS A 131 4.18 -6.23 18.49
N GLN A 132 4.50 -5.01 18.93
CA GLN A 132 3.59 -3.88 18.92
C GLN A 132 4.35 -2.64 18.46
N LEU A 133 3.70 -1.84 17.62
CA LEU A 133 4.22 -0.54 17.21
C LEU A 133 3.78 0.53 18.22
N ASN A 134 4.70 1.41 18.59
CA ASN A 134 4.33 2.59 19.37
C ASN A 134 3.48 3.56 18.52
N GLU A 135 2.87 4.56 19.17
CA GLU A 135 1.96 5.52 18.51
C GLU A 135 2.62 6.23 17.31
N TRP A 136 3.90 6.60 17.43
CA TRP A 136 4.66 7.24 16.37
C TRP A 136 4.82 6.36 15.14
N LEU A 137 5.28 5.11 15.32
CA LEU A 137 5.44 4.15 14.24
C LEU A 137 4.08 3.77 13.62
N GLN A 138 3.05 3.65 14.45
CA GLN A 138 1.68 3.39 13.99
C GLN A 138 1.14 4.54 13.14
N SER A 139 1.45 5.79 13.51
CA SER A 139 1.09 6.99 12.74
C SER A 139 1.79 6.99 11.38
N LYS A 140 3.10 6.69 11.32
CA LYS A 140 3.85 6.54 10.06
C LYS A 140 3.28 5.47 9.15
N LEU A 141 3.00 4.28 9.69
CA LEU A 141 2.37 3.18 8.95
C LEU A 141 1.00 3.60 8.41
N THR A 142 0.19 4.27 9.22
CA THR A 142 -1.13 4.77 8.79
C THR A 142 -1.00 5.79 7.65
N GLY A 143 0.01 6.67 7.73
CA GLY A 143 0.35 7.60 6.65
C GLY A 143 0.68 6.88 5.34
N LEU A 144 1.50 5.83 5.41
CA LEU A 144 1.82 4.99 4.25
C LEU A 144 0.57 4.28 3.68
N GLN A 145 -0.25 3.68 4.54
CA GLN A 145 -1.46 2.99 4.10
C GLN A 145 -2.41 3.93 3.34
N ARG A 146 -2.57 5.16 3.84
CA ARG A 146 -3.38 6.20 3.16
C ARG A 146 -2.76 6.66 1.85
N HIS A 147 -1.43 6.80 1.81
CA HIS A 147 -0.69 7.18 0.61
C HIS A 147 -0.91 6.15 -0.51
N ILE A 148 -0.67 4.87 -0.23
CA ILE A 148 -0.84 3.78 -1.18
C ILE A 148 -2.30 3.70 -1.66
N TYR A 149 -3.25 3.77 -0.72
CA TYR A 149 -4.68 3.74 -1.07
C TYR A 149 -5.07 4.89 -1.99
N SER A 150 -4.69 6.13 -1.65
CA SER A 150 -5.03 7.32 -2.42
C SER A 150 -4.44 7.26 -3.83
N LYS A 151 -3.15 6.92 -3.94
CA LYS A 151 -2.45 6.80 -5.23
C LYS A 151 -3.04 5.71 -6.12
N ARG A 152 -3.41 4.57 -5.54
CA ARG A 152 -4.07 3.49 -6.28
C ARG A 152 -5.40 3.95 -6.87
N ARG A 153 -6.22 4.65 -6.08
CA ARG A 153 -7.52 5.19 -6.51
C ARG A 153 -7.37 6.25 -7.59
N GLU A 154 -6.34 7.09 -7.52
CA GLU A 154 -5.99 8.04 -8.58
C GLU A 154 -5.69 7.30 -9.90
N LEU A 155 -4.82 6.29 -9.87
CA LEU A 155 -4.46 5.52 -11.07
C LEU A 155 -5.66 4.82 -11.72
N VAL A 156 -6.55 4.23 -10.93
CA VAL A 156 -7.75 3.57 -11.46
C VAL A 156 -8.70 4.59 -12.10
N LYS A 157 -8.89 5.75 -11.49
CA LYS A 157 -9.68 6.84 -12.09
C LYS A 157 -9.07 7.34 -13.40
N HIS A 158 -7.75 7.53 -13.44
CA HIS A 158 -7.05 7.93 -14.66
C HIS A 158 -7.17 6.89 -15.78
N LYS A 159 -7.06 5.59 -15.47
CA LYS A 159 -7.26 4.51 -16.45
C LYS A 159 -8.66 4.50 -17.05
N ILE A 160 -9.68 4.83 -16.26
CA ILE A 160 -11.07 4.88 -16.73
C ILE A 160 -11.32 6.17 -17.52
N ALA A 161 -10.77 7.30 -17.08
CA ALA A 161 -10.93 8.58 -17.76
C ALA A 161 -10.19 8.62 -19.12
N GLY A 162 -9.02 7.99 -19.22
CA GLY A 162 -8.23 7.90 -20.47
C GLY A 162 -8.69 6.80 -21.43
N LYS A 163 -9.71 6.02 -21.08
CA LYS A 163 -10.39 5.05 -21.97
C LYS A 163 -11.64 5.65 -22.65
N LYS A 164 -11.83 6.96 -22.57
CA LYS A 164 -12.89 7.70 -23.29
C LYS A 164 -12.39 8.19 -24.63
#